data_AF-A0A1V5Z136-F1
#
_entry.id   AF-A0A1V5Z136-F1
#
_cell.length_a   1.000
_cell.length_b   1.000
_cell.length_c   1.000
_cell.angle_alpha   90.00
_cell.angle_beta   90.00
_cell.angle_gamma   90.00
#
_symmetry.space_group_name_H-M   'P 1'
#
loop_
_entity.id
_entity.type
_entity.pdbx_description
1 polymer ?
#
loop_
_entity_poly.entity_id
_entity_poly.type
_entity_poly.pdbx_seq_one_letter_code
_entity_poly.pdbx_strand_id
1 'polypeptide(L)' 'MNVRFLFLSVLFASLFIYQQQAHAYLDPSSGSVLIQIILGGVAGFFVLLKIYWRRIRRALGLYKEDSHPENVSDE' A
#
# COMPACT_ATOMS: atom_id res chain seq x y z
N MET A 1 -29.55 -27.28 -22.72
CA MET A 1 -28.49 -26.26 -22.84
C MET A 1 -28.40 -25.86 -24.30
N ASN A 2 -28.78 -24.64 -24.66
CA ASN A 2 -29.02 -24.32 -26.08
C ASN A 2 -27.68 -24.05 -26.77
N VAL A 3 -27.40 -24.79 -27.85
CA VAL A 3 -26.16 -24.69 -28.66
C VAL A 3 -25.87 -23.26 -29.12
N ARG A 4 -26.90 -22.43 -29.30
CA ARG A 4 -26.79 -21.00 -29.64
C ARG A 4 -26.13 -20.18 -28.52
N PHE A 5 -26.45 -20.48 -27.25
CA PHE A 5 -25.80 -19.84 -26.10
C PHE A 5 -24.35 -20.29 -25.94
N LEU A 6 -24.07 -21.56 -26.22
CA LEU A 6 -22.71 -22.11 -26.19
C LEU A 6 -21.84 -21.44 -27.27
N PHE A 7 -22.38 -21.27 -28.47
CA PHE A 7 -21.71 -20.56 -29.57
C PHE A 7 -21.45 -19.09 -29.24
N LEU A 8 -22.45 -18.37 -28.69
CA LEU A 8 -22.29 -16.98 -28.27
C LEU A 8 -21.25 -16.82 -27.15
N SER A 9 -21.20 -17.77 -26.21
CA SER A 9 -20.22 -17.77 -25.12
C SER A 9 -18.79 -18.01 -25.63
N VAL A 10 -18.60 -18.95 -26.56
CA VAL A 10 -17.30 -19.22 -27.18
C VAL A 10 -16.85 -18.05 -28.06
N LEU A 11 -17.77 -17.43 -28.82
CA LEU A 11 -17.48 -16.25 -29.63
C LEU A 11 -17.05 -15.07 -28.75
N PHE A 12 -17.75 -14.83 -27.64
CA PHE A 12 -17.43 -13.77 -26.68
C PHE A 12 -16.07 -14.01 -26.00
N ALA A 13 -15.76 -15.26 -25.62
CA ALA A 13 -14.46 -15.62 -25.07
C ALA A 13 -13.33 -15.41 -26.11
N SER A 14 -13.57 -15.75 -27.38
CA SER A 14 -12.60 -15.58 -28.46
C SER A 14 -12.28 -14.12 -28.77
N LEU A 15 -13.27 -13.21 -28.63
CA LEU A 15 -13.07 -11.76 -28.76
C LEU A 15 -12.19 -11.19 -27.63
N PHE A 16 -12.27 -11.78 -26.42
CA PHE A 16 -11.50 -11.35 -25.26
C PHE A 16 -9.99 -11.70 -25.34
N ILE A 17 -9.65 -12.76 -26.08
CA ILE A 17 -8.26 -13.23 -26.25
C ILE A 17 -7.49 -12.34 -27.26
N TYR A 18 -8.19 -11.52 -28.04
CA TYR A 18 -7.61 -10.66 -29.08
C TYR A 18 -7.25 -9.26 -28.55
N GLN A 19 -6.56 -9.20 -27.40
CA GLN A 19 -6.02 -7.95 -26.85
C GLN A 19 -4.70 -7.60 -27.55
N GLN A 20 -4.69 -6.48 -28.30
CA GLN A 20 -3.53 -5.99 -29.03
C GLN A 20 -2.42 -5.52 -28.08
N GLN A 21 -1.17 -5.80 -28.46
CA GLN A 21 0.04 -5.35 -27.79
C GLN A 21 0.20 -3.83 -27.95
N ALA A 22 -0.15 -3.06 -26.93
CA ALA A 22 0.19 -1.65 -26.82
C ALA A 22 1.37 -1.48 -25.85
N HIS A 23 2.57 -1.25 -26.37
CA HIS A 23 3.77 -0.94 -25.58
C HIS A 23 3.75 0.50 -25.04
N ALA A 24 2.67 0.89 -24.36
CA ALA A 24 2.67 1.99 -23.41
C ALA A 24 2.50 1.35 -22.03
N TYR A 25 3.37 1.71 -21.08
CA TYR A 25 3.59 1.14 -19.72
C TYR A 25 2.36 1.09 -18.78
N LEU A 26 1.16 1.19 -19.34
CA LEU A 26 -0.15 1.16 -18.73
C LEU A 26 -0.96 0.02 -19.34
N ASP A 27 -0.43 -1.21 -19.34
CA ASP A 27 -1.31 -2.38 -19.42
C ASP A 27 -2.36 -2.24 -18.31
N PRO A 28 -3.68 -2.39 -18.56
CA PRO A 28 -4.71 -2.18 -17.54
C PRO A 28 -4.51 -3.04 -16.28
N SER A 29 -3.76 -4.16 -16.38
CA SER A 29 -3.32 -4.99 -15.25
C SER A 29 -2.18 -4.38 -14.42
N SER A 30 -1.25 -3.66 -15.04
CA SER A 30 -0.06 -3.10 -14.40
C SER A 30 -0.38 -1.84 -13.57
N GLY A 31 -1.42 -1.09 -13.96
CA GLY A 31 -1.89 0.08 -13.19
C GLY A 31 -2.29 -0.27 -11.76
N SER A 32 -2.96 -1.41 -11.53
CA SER A 32 -3.36 -1.86 -10.19
C SER A 32 -2.15 -2.24 -9.33
N VAL A 33 -1.13 -2.88 -9.91
CA VAL A 33 0.09 -3.25 -9.20
C VAL A 33 0.87 -2.01 -8.77
N LEU A 34 0.95 -0.98 -9.63
CA LEU A 34 1.58 0.28 -9.29
C LEU A 34 0.89 0.95 -8.09
N ILE A 35 -0.44 1.03 -8.11
CA ILE A 35 -1.23 1.59 -7.00
C ILE A 35 -1.02 0.75 -5.73
N GLN A 36 -1.03 -0.58 -5.83
CA GLN A 36 -0.78 -1.47 -4.68
C GLN A 36 0.61 -1.29 -4.08
N ILE A 37 1.66 -1.14 -4.90
CA ILE A 37 3.02 -0.88 -4.44
C ILE A 37 3.10 0.48 -3.73
N ILE A 38 2.46 1.51 -4.28
CA ILE A 38 2.42 2.84 -3.66
C ILE A 38 1.69 2.77 -2.32
N LEU A 39 0.49 2.18 -2.28
CA LEU A 39 -0.27 2.04 -1.03
C LEU A 39 0.48 1.20 0.00
N GLY A 40 1.05 0.06 -0.41
CA GLY A 40 1.84 -0.82 0.44
C GLY A 40 3.10 -0.14 0.98
N GLY A 41 3.79 0.62 0.12
CA GLY A 41 4.96 1.40 0.49
C GLY A 41 4.64 2.50 1.50
N VAL A 42 3.55 3.25 1.27
CA VAL A 42 3.09 4.30 2.20
C VAL A 42 2.66 3.70 3.54
N ALA A 43 1.87 2.63 3.53
CA ALA A 43 1.46 1.94 4.74
C ALA A 43 2.68 1.40 5.52
N GLY A 44 3.62 0.75 4.83
CA GLY A 44 4.87 0.26 5.40
C GLY A 44 5.72 1.38 6.00
N PHE A 45 5.84 2.51 5.32
CA PHE A 45 6.54 3.70 5.81
C PHE A 45 5.95 4.23 7.11
N PHE A 46 4.61 4.37 7.20
CA PHE A 46 3.96 4.83 8.43
C PHE A 46 4.14 3.84 9.59
N VAL A 47 4.10 2.54 9.32
CA VAL A 47 4.38 1.50 10.33
C VAL A 47 5.81 1.64 10.84
N LEU A 48 6.79 1.77 9.95
CA LEU A 48 8.18 1.98 10.32
C LEU A 48 8.35 3.25 11.13
N LEU A 49 7.73 4.36 10.70
CA LEU A 49 7.77 5.64 11.41
C LEU A 49 7.22 5.50 12.84
N LYS A 50 6.11 4.78 13.01
CA LYS A 50 5.50 4.52 14.32
C LYS A 50 6.42 3.68 15.22
N ILE A 51 7.01 2.61 14.70
CA ILE A 51 7.93 1.74 15.45
C ILE A 51 9.18 2.53 15.88
N TYR A 52 9.74 3.33 14.99
CA TYR A 52 10.98 4.08 15.23
C TYR A 52 10.76 5.46 15.85
N TRP A 53 9.52 5.87 16.14
CA TRP A 53 9.19 7.20 16.65
C TRP A 53 10.03 7.62 17.87
N ARG A 54 10.26 6.70 18.81
CA ARG A 54 11.12 6.96 19.98
C ARG A 54 12.58 7.22 19.59
N ARG A 55 13.13 6.45 18.65
CA ARG A 55 14.50 6.63 18.15
C ARG A 55 14.63 7.92 17.34
N ILE A 56 13.64 8.23 16.51
CA ILE A 56 13.59 9.47 15.72
C ILE A 56 13.52 10.69 16.64
N ARG A 57 12.63 10.69 17.65
CA ARG A 57 12.55 11.78 18.63
C ARG A 57 13.85 11.97 19.43
N ARG A 58 14.55 10.88 19.75
CA ARG A 58 15.88 10.94 20.39
C ARG A 58 16.95 11.48 19.44
N ALA A 59 16.98 11.00 18.19
CA ALA A 59 17.93 11.48 17.17
C ALA A 59 17.72 12.96 16.81
N LEU A 60 16.46 13.43 16.85
CA LEU A 60 16.11 14.83 16.63
C LEU A 60 16.29 15.71 17.90
N GLY A 61 16.75 15.16 19.02
CA GLY A 61 16.94 15.91 20.26
C GLY A 61 15.65 16.43 20.90
N LEU A 62 14.48 15.94 20.46
CA LEU A 62 13.16 16.33 20.97
C LEU A 62 12.76 15.53 22.23
N TYR A 63 13.66 14.71 22.78
CA TYR A 63 13.42 14.01 24.04
C TYR A 63 13.65 14.99 25.18
N LYS A 64 12.58 15.67 25.61
CA LYS A 64 12.56 16.36 26.89
C LYS A 64 12.38 15.28 27.95
N GLU A 65 13.38 15.15 28.82
CA GLU A 65 13.24 14.36 30.04
C GLU A 65 12.04 14.95 30.79
N ASP A 66 10.99 14.17 31.00
CA ASP A 66 9.93 14.54 31.93
C ASP A 66 10.58 14.51 33.31
N SER A 67 11.23 15.61 33.68
CA SER A 67 11.80 15.84 35.00
C SER A 67 10.65 15.73 35.99
N HIS A 68 10.54 14.57 36.63
CA HIS A 68 9.69 14.37 37.78
C HIS A 68 10.11 15.41 38.82
N PRO A 69 9.26 16.37 39.22
CA PRO A 69 9.59 17.20 40.37
C PRO A 69 9.55 16.25 41.57
N GLU A 70 10.73 15.84 42.00
CA GLU A 70 10.97 15.20 43.28
C GLU A 70 10.34 16.11 44.34
N ASN A 71 9.17 15.70 44.82
CA ASN A 71 8.50 16.35 45.94
C ASN A 71 9.36 16.01 47.15
N VAL A 72 10.31 16.89 47.42
CA VAL A 72 11.00 16.99 48.71
C VAL A 72 9.94 17.46 49.72
N SER A 73 9.13 16.50 50.17
CA SER A 73 8.44 16.57 51.44
C SER A 73 9.43 16.12 52.51
N ASP A 74 10.38 17.00 52.83
CA ASP A 74 11.16 16.87 54.05
C ASP A 74 10.28 17.35 55.21
N GLU A 75 10.06 16.42 56.15
CA GLU A 75 9.43 16.57 57.46
C GLU A 75 10.14 17.60 58.36
#